data_AF-A0A2Z6D165-F1
#
_entry.id   AF-A0A2Z6D165-F1
#
_cell.length_a   1.000
_cell.length_b   1.000
_cell.length_c   1.000
_cell.angle_alpha   90.00
_cell.angle_beta   90.00
_cell.angle_gamma   90.00
#
_symmetry.space_group_name_H-M   'P 1'
#
loop_
_entity.id
_entity.type
_entity.pdbx_description
1 polymer ?
#
loop_
_entity_poly.entity_id
_entity_poly.type
_entity_poly.pdbx_seq_one_letter_code
_entity_poly.pdbx_strand_id
1 'polypeptide(L)'
;MIGDTQNYKATEEDFESSTQLFHTAFPDGFLWEVLEVYSAPPTITFKWRHWGHFRGNYQDYSPTGQMIEVIGMSVVQVTEDCKILFLEHYYDNGKFLHQLTSGGKTGTATKQQLMSAETSSPSTGKATFLGFFRRLFPSKHKSAPANLSVSGCPFAAFLR
;
A
#
# COMPACT_ATOMS: atom_id res chain seq x y z
N MET A 1 -18.55 -2.93 3.16
CA MET A 1 -18.00 -1.67 3.69
C MET A 1 -17.03 -1.98 4.82
N ILE A 2 -16.08 -1.08 5.12
CA ILE A 2 -15.19 -1.24 6.28
C ILE A 2 -16.02 -1.02 7.54
N GLY A 3 -16.00 -1.99 8.47
CA GLY A 3 -16.68 -1.88 9.77
C GLY A 3 -15.81 -1.19 10.82
N ASP A 4 -16.29 -1.18 12.06
CA ASP A 4 -15.51 -0.66 13.19
C ASP A 4 -14.26 -1.48 13.45
N THR A 5 -13.13 -0.80 13.51
CA THR A 5 -11.80 -1.36 13.81
C THR A 5 -11.10 -0.50 14.86
N GLN A 6 -9.84 -0.83 15.19
CA GLN A 6 -9.01 0.03 16.04
C GLN A 6 -8.62 1.35 15.37
N ASN A 7 -8.43 1.32 14.04
CA ASN A 7 -7.86 2.45 13.28
C ASN A 7 -8.92 3.21 12.46
N TYR A 8 -10.17 2.75 12.47
CA TYR A 8 -11.28 3.35 11.75
C TYR A 8 -12.60 3.02 12.45
N LYS A 9 -13.43 4.03 12.74
CA LYS A 9 -14.74 3.88 13.39
C LYS A 9 -15.84 4.22 12.40
N ALA A 10 -16.37 3.21 11.71
CA ALA A 10 -17.42 3.39 10.73
C ALA A 10 -18.71 3.96 11.35
N THR A 11 -18.95 3.68 12.64
CA THR A 11 -20.08 4.23 13.41
C THR A 11 -19.96 5.73 13.72
N GLU A 12 -18.77 6.31 13.60
CA GLU A 12 -18.49 7.73 13.84
C GLU A 12 -18.38 8.54 12.53
N GLU A 13 -18.45 7.87 11.38
CA GLU A 13 -18.28 8.47 10.05
C GLU A 13 -19.60 8.45 9.27
N ASP A 14 -19.86 9.51 8.52
CA ASP A 14 -20.88 9.54 7.48
C ASP A 14 -20.26 9.44 6.08
N PHE A 15 -21.09 9.50 5.04
CA PHE A 15 -20.62 9.40 3.67
C PHE A 15 -19.63 10.52 3.31
N GLU A 16 -19.89 11.74 3.76
CA GLU A 16 -19.07 12.90 3.43
C GLU A 16 -17.76 12.87 4.21
N SER A 17 -17.81 12.60 5.52
CA SER A 17 -16.63 12.57 6.39
C SER A 17 -15.67 11.45 6.01
N SER A 18 -16.19 10.25 5.71
CA SER A 18 -15.37 9.14 5.22
C SER A 18 -14.76 9.42 3.85
N THR A 19 -15.54 9.99 2.93
CA THR A 19 -15.05 10.40 1.61
C THR A 19 -13.94 11.43 1.75
N GLN A 20 -14.14 12.47 2.56
CA GLN A 20 -13.14 13.50 2.81
C GLN A 20 -11.88 12.93 3.47
N LEU A 21 -12.02 11.99 4.42
CA LEU A 21 -10.90 11.34 5.07
C LEU A 21 -10.01 10.58 4.07
N PHE A 22 -10.60 9.76 3.19
CA PHE A 22 -9.85 9.00 2.20
C PHE A 22 -9.31 9.87 1.05
N HIS A 23 -10.04 10.89 0.61
CA HIS A 23 -9.53 11.85 -0.37
C HIS A 23 -8.36 12.67 0.19
N THR A 24 -8.39 13.00 1.48
CA THR A 24 -7.27 13.66 2.13
C THR A 24 -6.05 12.75 2.18
N ALA A 25 -6.22 11.46 2.47
CA ALA A 25 -5.12 10.48 2.48
C ALA A 25 -4.52 10.24 1.08
N PHE A 26 -5.36 10.26 0.04
CA PHE A 26 -5.01 10.01 -1.36
C PHE A 26 -5.29 11.22 -2.26
N PRO A 27 -4.50 12.31 -2.14
CA PRO A 27 -4.77 13.57 -2.85
C PRO A 27 -4.72 13.46 -4.38
N ASP A 28 -4.03 12.45 -4.91
CA ASP A 28 -3.94 12.19 -6.35
C ASP A 28 -4.98 11.18 -6.85
N GLY A 29 -5.88 10.77 -5.97
CA GLY A 29 -6.93 9.80 -6.23
C GLY A 29 -6.61 8.39 -5.75
N PHE A 30 -7.68 7.64 -5.50
CA PHE A 30 -7.67 6.23 -5.15
C PHE A 30 -8.45 5.45 -6.20
N LEU A 31 -7.75 5.18 -7.31
CA LEU A 31 -8.30 4.68 -8.55
C LEU A 31 -8.83 3.25 -8.38
N TRP A 32 -9.90 2.93 -9.11
CA TRP A 32 -10.52 1.61 -9.10
C TRP A 32 -10.58 1.03 -10.50
N GLU A 33 -10.25 -0.25 -10.63
CA GLU A 33 -10.42 -0.98 -11.88
C GLU A 33 -10.82 -2.44 -11.66
N VAL A 34 -11.55 -2.97 -12.64
CA VAL A 34 -11.81 -4.41 -12.75
C VAL A 34 -10.62 -5.07 -13.43
N LEU A 35 -10.11 -6.13 -12.80
CA LEU A 35 -9.00 -6.92 -13.32
C LEU A 35 -9.49 -8.09 -14.17
N GLU A 36 -10.55 -8.76 -13.72
CA GLU A 36 -11.05 -9.98 -14.36
C GLU A 36 -12.50 -10.24 -13.98
N VAL A 37 -13.29 -10.77 -14.91
CA VAL A 37 -14.70 -11.16 -14.70
C VAL A 37 -14.82 -12.67 -14.82
N TYR A 38 -15.41 -13.32 -13.81
CA TYR A 38 -15.49 -14.77 -13.70
C TYR A 38 -16.87 -15.36 -14.03
N SER A 39 -17.92 -14.55 -14.03
CA SER A 39 -19.28 -15.03 -14.33
C SER A 39 -20.15 -13.98 -15.00
N ALA A 40 -21.18 -14.46 -15.71
CA ALA A 40 -22.18 -13.65 -16.39
C ALA A 40 -23.43 -13.41 -15.51
N PRO A 41 -24.34 -12.48 -15.87
CA PRO A 41 -25.62 -12.29 -15.18
C PRO A 41 -26.43 -13.60 -15.05
N PRO A 42 -27.30 -13.73 -14.03
CA PRO A 42 -27.70 -12.68 -13.08
C PRO A 42 -26.76 -12.54 -11.87
N THR A 43 -25.79 -13.44 -11.68
CA THR A 43 -24.79 -13.36 -10.59
C THR A 43 -23.40 -13.20 -11.16
N ILE A 44 -22.88 -11.97 -11.11
CA ILE A 44 -21.59 -11.58 -11.66
C ILE A 44 -20.56 -11.60 -10.53
N THR A 45 -19.44 -12.28 -10.74
CA THR A 45 -18.29 -12.27 -9.85
C THR A 45 -17.10 -11.72 -10.60
N PHE A 46 -16.37 -10.77 -10.00
CA PHE A 46 -15.20 -10.16 -10.63
C PHE A 46 -14.14 -9.79 -9.60
N LYS A 47 -12.87 -9.82 -10.02
CA LYS A 47 -11.72 -9.33 -9.28
C LYS A 47 -11.45 -7.88 -9.63
N TRP A 48 -11.08 -7.08 -8.65
CA TRP A 48 -10.80 -5.66 -8.81
C TRP A 48 -9.59 -5.24 -7.97
N ARG A 49 -9.08 -4.04 -8.27
CA ARG A 49 -8.11 -3.36 -7.40
C ARG A 49 -8.48 -1.89 -7.17
N HIS A 50 -8.27 -1.42 -5.95
CA HIS A 50 -8.15 -0.01 -5.61
C HIS A 50 -6.68 0.31 -5.39
N TRP A 51 -6.19 1.46 -5.87
CA TRP A 51 -4.80 1.86 -5.65
C TRP A 51 -4.59 3.37 -5.66
N GLY A 52 -3.60 3.83 -4.92
CA GLY A 52 -3.24 5.25 -4.84
C GLY A 52 -1.97 5.48 -4.02
N HIS A 53 -1.35 6.64 -4.19
CA HIS A 53 -0.17 7.01 -3.40
C HIS A 53 -0.59 7.68 -2.09
N PHE A 54 -0.17 7.11 -0.95
CA PHE A 54 -0.49 7.64 0.37
C PHE A 54 0.39 8.85 0.69
N ARG A 55 -0.01 10.02 0.17
CA ARG A 55 0.74 11.28 0.24
C ARG A 55 0.12 12.34 1.13
N GLY A 56 -1.15 12.18 1.51
CA GLY A 56 -1.79 13.08 2.47
C GLY A 56 -2.03 12.41 3.81
N ASN A 57 -2.42 13.20 4.80
CA ASN A 57 -2.58 12.71 6.16
C ASN A 57 -3.81 11.81 6.28
N TYR A 58 -3.70 10.76 7.09
CA TYR A 58 -4.83 9.93 7.49
C TYR A 58 -5.02 10.05 9.00
N GLN A 59 -6.07 10.74 9.45
CA GLN A 59 -6.25 11.09 10.87
C GLN A 59 -4.98 11.72 11.46
N ASP A 60 -4.42 11.13 12.52
CA ASP A 60 -3.17 11.51 13.17
C ASP A 60 -1.96 10.70 12.65
N TYR A 61 -2.03 10.06 11.49
CA TYR A 61 -0.93 9.30 10.89
C TYR A 61 -0.28 10.03 9.72
N SER A 62 1.06 9.97 9.68
CA SER A 62 1.86 10.59 8.63
C SER A 62 1.79 9.77 7.33
N PRO A 63 1.72 10.41 6.15
CA PRO A 63 1.81 9.72 4.88
C PRO A 63 3.17 9.05 4.71
N THR A 64 3.18 7.81 4.20
CA THR A 64 4.43 7.08 3.90
C THR A 64 4.99 7.41 2.51
N GLY A 65 4.18 8.03 1.65
CA GLY A 65 4.50 8.27 0.24
C GLY A 65 4.44 7.02 -0.64
N GLN A 66 4.18 5.84 -0.07
CA GLN A 66 4.13 4.59 -0.80
C GLN A 66 2.79 4.42 -1.53
N MET A 67 2.79 3.61 -2.58
CA MET A 67 1.55 3.16 -3.20
C MET A 67 0.89 2.11 -2.32
N ILE A 68 -0.38 2.34 -2.00
CA ILE A 68 -1.26 1.40 -1.32
C ILE A 68 -2.13 0.74 -2.37
N GLU A 69 -2.20 -0.59 -2.35
CA GLU A 69 -3.02 -1.40 -3.24
C GLU A 69 -3.91 -2.33 -2.42
N VAL A 70 -5.21 -2.30 -2.75
CA VAL A 70 -6.22 -3.20 -2.20
C VAL A 70 -6.74 -4.07 -3.34
N ILE A 71 -6.54 -5.38 -3.23
CA ILE A 71 -7.12 -6.37 -4.12
C ILE A 71 -8.34 -6.97 -3.45
N GLY A 72 -9.42 -7.10 -4.21
CA GLY A 72 -10.63 -7.75 -3.73
C GLY A 72 -11.40 -8.46 -4.84
N MET A 73 -12.50 -9.08 -4.42
CA MET A 73 -13.50 -9.66 -5.31
C MET A 73 -14.87 -9.15 -4.91
N SER A 74 -15.77 -9.08 -5.88
CA SER A 74 -17.17 -8.72 -5.64
C SER A 74 -18.08 -9.79 -6.21
N VAL A 75 -19.19 -10.04 -5.51
CA VAL A 75 -20.33 -10.81 -6.01
C VAL A 75 -21.51 -9.84 -6.13
N VAL A 76 -22.08 -9.76 -7.33
CA VAL A 76 -23.16 -8.84 -7.67
C VAL A 76 -24.33 -9.61 -8.25
N GLN A 77 -25.52 -9.41 -7.69
CA GLN A 77 -26.75 -9.88 -8.31
C GLN A 77 -27.42 -8.73 -9.04
N VAL A 78 -27.87 -8.99 -10.27
CA VAL A 78 -28.50 -7.99 -11.13
C VAL A 78 -29.84 -8.44 -11.67
N THR A 79 -30.69 -7.48 -12.00
CA THR A 79 -31.90 -7.69 -12.81
C THR A 79 -31.53 -8.00 -14.27
N GLU A 80 -32.53 -8.36 -15.07
CA GLU A 80 -32.37 -8.56 -16.52
C GLU A 80 -31.88 -7.30 -17.25
N ASP A 81 -32.30 -6.12 -16.81
CA ASP A 81 -31.82 -4.82 -17.31
C ASP A 81 -30.53 -4.32 -16.61
N CYS A 82 -29.76 -5.23 -16.00
CA CYS A 82 -28.45 -4.98 -15.39
C CYS A 82 -28.44 -3.96 -14.23
N LYS A 83 -29.56 -3.82 -13.50
CA LYS A 83 -29.60 -3.03 -12.25
C LYS A 83 -29.17 -3.88 -11.08
N ILE A 84 -28.36 -3.31 -10.18
CA ILE A 84 -27.85 -4.01 -8.99
C ILE A 84 -28.99 -4.25 -8.00
N LEU A 85 -29.18 -5.52 -7.63
CA LEU A 85 -30.07 -5.97 -6.55
C LEU A 85 -29.31 -6.23 -5.25
N PHE A 86 -28.10 -6.77 -5.37
CA PHE A 86 -27.23 -7.11 -4.25
C PHE A 86 -25.77 -6.93 -4.65
N LEU A 87 -24.95 -6.45 -3.71
CA LEU A 87 -23.52 -6.23 -3.91
C LEU A 87 -22.77 -6.59 -2.62
N GLU A 88 -21.84 -7.52 -2.75
CA GLU A 88 -20.95 -7.92 -1.66
C GLU A 88 -19.50 -7.82 -2.10
N HIS A 89 -18.64 -7.33 -1.20
CA HIS A 89 -17.22 -7.14 -1.46
C HIS A 89 -16.39 -7.94 -0.46
N TYR A 90 -15.39 -8.66 -0.96
CA TYR A 90 -14.42 -9.41 -0.20
C TYR A 90 -13.03 -8.82 -0.42
N TYR A 91 -12.43 -8.29 0.65
CA TYR A 91 -11.07 -7.78 0.65
C TYR A 91 -10.54 -7.67 2.09
N ASP A 92 -9.24 -7.52 2.25
CA ASP A 92 -8.59 -7.44 3.56
C ASP A 92 -8.54 -5.99 4.07
N ASN A 93 -9.52 -5.64 4.90
CA ASN A 93 -9.57 -4.36 5.60
C ASN A 93 -8.37 -4.14 6.53
N GLY A 94 -7.90 -5.21 7.17
CA GLY A 94 -6.82 -5.13 8.16
C GLY A 94 -5.50 -4.75 7.50
N LYS A 95 -5.17 -5.39 6.38
CA LYS A 95 -3.99 -5.07 5.58
C LYS A 95 -4.02 -3.63 5.07
N PHE A 96 -5.18 -3.18 4.55
CA PHE A 96 -5.35 -1.81 4.06
C PHE A 96 -5.14 -0.77 5.18
N LEU A 97 -5.84 -0.93 6.31
CA LEU A 97 -5.74 0.01 7.43
C LEU A 97 -4.35 -0.02 8.08
N HIS A 98 -3.68 -1.18 8.14
CA HIS A 98 -2.31 -1.27 8.62
C HIS A 98 -1.33 -0.48 7.74
N GLN A 99 -1.52 -0.49 6.42
CA GLN A 99 -0.69 0.31 5.51
C GLN A 99 -0.88 1.82 5.76
N LEU A 100 -2.12 2.27 6.01
CA LEU A 100 -2.43 3.67 6.33
C LEU A 100 -1.83 4.13 7.67
N THR A 101 -1.70 3.23 8.65
CA THR A 101 -1.15 3.58 9.98
C THR A 101 0.35 3.30 10.12
N SER A 102 0.99 2.74 9.10
CA SER A 102 2.41 2.36 9.12
C SER A 102 3.40 3.55 9.18
N GLY A 103 2.95 4.76 8.84
CA GLY A 103 3.77 5.98 8.88
C GLY A 103 4.00 6.56 10.27
N GLY A 104 3.37 6.00 11.31
CA GLY A 104 3.46 6.48 12.68
C GLY A 104 2.63 7.75 12.93
N LYS A 105 2.35 8.02 14.22
CA LYS A 105 1.49 9.14 14.62
C LYS A 105 2.22 10.48 14.51
N THR A 106 1.62 11.45 13.81
CA THR A 106 2.03 12.86 13.73
C THR A 106 1.98 13.47 15.13
N GLY A 107 3.08 13.38 15.88
CA GLY A 107 3.13 13.81 17.29
C GLY A 107 4.17 13.09 18.14
N THR A 108 4.72 11.96 17.65
CA THR A 108 5.86 11.28 18.28
C THR A 108 7.19 11.63 17.59
N ALA A 109 7.41 12.92 17.32
CA ALA A 109 8.77 13.42 17.15
C ALA A 109 9.44 13.37 18.53
N THR A 110 10.10 12.25 18.82
CA THR A 110 10.91 12.08 20.03
C THR A 110 11.92 13.21 20.08
N LYS A 111 11.71 14.14 21.01
CA LYS A 111 12.69 15.11 21.46
C LYS A 111 13.80 14.35 22.19
N GLN A 112 14.63 13.63 21.44
CA GLN A 112 15.72 12.83 22.00
C GLN A 112 16.98 12.97 21.15
N GLN A 113 17.38 14.23 20.96
CA GLN A 113 18.78 14.60 20.80
C GLN A 113 19.01 16.06 21.24
N LEU A 114 18.78 16.35 22.53
CA LEU A 114 19.35 17.53 23.19
C LEU A 114 19.46 17.33 24.71
N MET A 115 20.11 16.23 25.15
CA MET A 115 20.61 16.10 26.52
C MET A 115 21.86 15.20 26.51
N SER A 116 22.98 15.74 26.03
CA SER A 116 24.33 15.35 26.44
C SER A 116 25.36 16.20 25.68
N ALA A 117 25.76 17.32 26.29
CA ALA A 117 27.14 17.78 26.37
C ALA A 117 27.20 19.28 26.75
N GLU A 118 27.15 19.56 28.04
CA GLU A 118 28.07 20.55 28.63
C GLU A 118 28.91 19.71 29.60
N THR A 119 30.24 19.62 29.52
CA THR A 119 31.13 20.69 29.96
C THR A 119 32.58 20.44 29.52
N SER A 120 33.33 21.54 29.40
CA SER A 120 34.79 21.72 29.48
C SER A 120 35.64 21.69 28.18
N SER A 121 36.01 22.90 27.73
CA SER A 121 37.22 23.23 26.95
C SER A 121 38.46 23.28 27.87
N PRO A 122 39.71 23.57 27.40
CA PRO A 122 40.27 23.55 26.04
C PRO A 122 41.63 22.79 25.95
N SER A 123 42.08 22.36 24.75
CA SER A 123 43.51 22.43 24.41
C SER A 123 43.78 22.38 22.91
N THR A 124 44.71 23.26 22.53
CA THR A 124 45.35 23.47 21.24
C THR A 124 46.12 22.24 20.74
N GLY A 125 45.99 21.88 19.46
CA GLY A 125 46.85 20.86 18.85
C GLY A 125 46.65 20.72 17.34
N LYS A 126 47.64 21.15 16.57
CA LYS A 126 47.77 20.98 15.10
C LYS A 126 47.97 19.51 14.71
N ALA A 127 47.48 19.13 13.53
CA ALA A 127 48.18 18.43 12.43
C ALA A 127 47.23 17.45 11.69
N THR A 128 46.92 17.67 10.41
CA THR A 128 47.64 17.30 9.16
C THR A 128 47.51 15.81 8.77
N PHE A 129 47.08 15.61 7.50
CA PHE A 129 47.67 14.69 6.50
C PHE A 129 47.17 13.23 6.35
N LEU A 130 46.92 12.91 5.06
CA LEU A 130 46.72 11.61 4.39
C LEU A 130 45.47 10.79 4.78
N GLY A 131 44.59 10.36 3.86
CA GLY A 131 44.77 10.08 2.44
C GLY A 131 44.72 8.57 2.23
N PHE A 132 43.68 8.04 1.55
CA PHE A 132 43.76 6.75 0.83
C PHE A 132 42.56 6.54 -0.12
N PHE A 133 42.52 7.31 -1.21
CA PHE A 133 41.78 6.88 -2.41
C PHE A 133 42.55 5.74 -3.08
N ARG A 134 42.09 4.49 -2.98
CA ARG A 134 42.22 3.46 -4.04
C ARG A 134 41.60 2.12 -3.62
N ARG A 135 40.53 1.71 -4.33
CA ARG A 135 40.55 0.45 -5.09
C ARG A 135 39.34 0.36 -6.04
N LEU A 136 39.64 0.68 -7.30
CA LEU A 136 38.98 0.11 -8.48
C LEU A 136 39.15 -1.41 -8.46
N PHE A 137 38.11 -2.19 -8.76
CA PHE A 137 38.02 -3.09 -9.94
C PHE A 137 36.64 -3.79 -9.97
N PRO A 138 36.09 -4.10 -11.17
CA PRO A 138 34.76 -4.63 -11.39
C PRO A 138 34.75 -6.16 -11.48
N SER A 139 33.60 -6.80 -11.26
CA SER A 139 33.39 -8.22 -11.61
C SER A 139 32.32 -8.33 -12.69
N LYS A 140 32.66 -9.05 -13.77
CA LYS A 140 31.83 -9.32 -14.94
C LYS A 140 31.27 -10.75 -14.87
N HIS A 141 29.97 -10.84 -15.19
CA HIS A 141 29.22 -11.90 -15.89
C HIS A 141 29.17 -13.35 -15.35
N LYS A 142 27.94 -13.86 -15.24
CA LYS A 142 27.47 -14.98 -16.09
C LYS A 142 25.94 -15.06 -16.14
N SER A 143 25.36 -14.90 -17.33
CA SER A 143 23.98 -15.29 -17.64
C SER A 143 23.95 -16.78 -18.01
N ALA A 144 22.91 -17.48 -17.58
CA ALA A 144 22.61 -18.86 -17.94
C ALA A 144 21.12 -18.99 -18.30
N PRO A 145 20.75 -19.94 -19.17
CA PRO A 145 19.58 -19.86 -20.03
C PRO A 145 18.26 -20.23 -19.34
N ALA A 146 17.17 -19.69 -19.89
CA ALA A 146 15.79 -20.04 -19.56
C ALA A 146 15.53 -21.53 -19.82
N ASN A 147 15.14 -22.26 -18.78
CA ASN A 147 14.45 -23.53 -18.90
C ASN A 147 12.96 -23.27 -18.66
N LEU A 148 12.19 -23.20 -19.74
CA LEU A 148 10.74 -23.29 -19.73
C LEU A 148 10.38 -24.75 -19.41
N SER A 149 10.27 -25.07 -18.12
CA SER A 149 9.57 -26.30 -17.72
C SER A 149 8.08 -26.10 -17.93
N VAL A 150 7.57 -26.80 -18.92
CA VAL A 150 6.16 -26.98 -19.29
C VAL A 150 5.25 -27.02 -18.06
N SER A 151 4.28 -26.11 -18.00
CA SER A 151 3.22 -26.12 -17.02
C SER A 151 2.29 -27.31 -17.29
N GLY A 152 2.19 -28.23 -16.33
CA GLY A 152 1.14 -29.24 -16.30
C GLY A 152 -0.15 -28.63 -15.76
N CYS A 153 -0.82 -27.78 -16.54
CA CYS A 153 -2.16 -27.28 -16.20
C CYS A 153 -3.22 -28.33 -16.56
N PRO A 154 -3.97 -28.90 -15.59
CA PRO A 154 -4.96 -29.95 -15.84
C PRO A 154 -6.28 -29.43 -16.47
N PHE A 155 -6.38 -28.14 -16.80
CA PHE A 155 -7.61 -27.51 -17.31
C PHE A 155 -7.61 -27.20 -18.81
N ALA A 156 -6.61 -27.66 -19.58
CA ALA A 156 -6.59 -27.46 -21.04
C ALA A 156 -7.68 -28.24 -21.81
N ALA A 157 -8.47 -29.07 -21.15
CA ALA A 157 -9.46 -29.94 -21.79
C ALA A 157 -10.86 -29.31 -21.99
N PHE A 158 -11.09 -28.06 -21.56
CA PHE A 158 -12.43 -27.44 -21.61
C PHE A 158 -12.62 -26.32 -22.64
N LEU A 159 -11.70 -26.18 -23.59
CA LEU A 159 -11.89 -25.30 -24.75
C LEU A 159 -12.03 -26.14 -26.03
N ARG A 160 -13.26 -26.58 -26.29
CA ARG A 160 -13.73 -27.05 -27.60
C ARG A 160 -15.13 -26.53 -27.86
#